data_AF-A0A7W6DVE4-F1
#
_entry.id   AF-A0A7W6DVE4-F1
#
_cell.length_a   1.000
_cell.length_b   1.000
_cell.length_c   1.000
_cell.angle_alpha   90.00
_cell.angle_beta   90.00
_cell.angle_gamma   90.00
#
_symmetry.space_group_name_H-M   'P 1'
#
loop_
_entity.id
_entity.type
_entity.pdbx_description
1 polymer ?
#
loop_
_entity_poly.entity_id
_entity_poly.type
_entity_poly.pdbx_seq_one_letter_code
_entity_poly.pdbx_strand_id
1 'polypeptide(L)'
;MTNSNFSNYKNGRRHQYVGGLARKSPVRLQIPSSGHWHVAIDMQGLRGSTRASVRVLPSPLPEIREAPLNSVPGLVRDVPPAVSDDAEAYDVFISHASEDKDSIVRSLAEALQGRGLAVWYDEFTLRIGDSLRRKIDAGLARSRVGLVVISPSFISKGWTNYELDGIVTRSVSGEQILLPIWHEITKQQVMDFSPSLADKVARSTAMHTVDEIAQEIFGLLRE
;
A
#
# COMPACT_ATOMS: atom_id res chain seq x y z
N MET A 1 8.80 13.98 -24.89
CA MET A 1 9.92 13.42 -25.71
C MET A 1 10.86 12.60 -24.83
N THR A 2 11.56 11.62 -25.40
CA THR A 2 12.59 10.83 -24.69
C THR A 2 13.83 11.67 -24.40
N ASN A 3 14.76 11.16 -23.57
CA ASN A 3 15.99 11.88 -23.22
C ASN A 3 16.85 12.26 -24.45
N SER A 4 17.03 11.33 -25.39
CA SER A 4 17.78 11.57 -26.63
C SER A 4 17.13 12.65 -27.51
N ASN A 5 15.81 12.60 -27.67
CA ASN A 5 15.06 13.59 -28.43
C ASN A 5 15.05 14.98 -27.77
N PHE A 6 15.02 15.05 -26.43
CA PHE A 6 15.11 16.31 -25.71
C PHE A 6 16.49 16.97 -25.86
N SER A 7 17.56 16.18 -25.83
CA SER A 7 18.90 16.67 -26.13
C SER A 7 18.98 17.22 -27.56
N ASN A 8 18.44 16.50 -28.55
CA ASN A 8 18.38 16.97 -29.93
C ASN A 8 17.56 18.27 -30.07
N TYR A 9 16.41 18.37 -29.40
CA TYR A 9 15.57 19.57 -29.35
C TYR A 9 16.34 20.79 -28.82
N LYS A 10 17.04 20.67 -27.68
CA LYS A 10 17.85 21.77 -27.11
C LYS A 10 18.94 22.25 -28.06
N ASN A 11 19.50 21.34 -28.85
CA ASN A 11 20.60 21.63 -29.78
C ASN A 11 20.12 22.05 -31.17
N GLY A 12 18.81 22.31 -31.37
CA GLY A 12 18.25 22.71 -32.66
C GLY A 12 18.32 21.62 -33.74
N ARG A 13 18.54 20.37 -33.35
CA ARG A 13 18.65 19.22 -34.26
C ARG A 13 17.28 18.58 -34.48
N ARG A 14 17.18 17.78 -35.55
CA ARG A 14 15.97 17.01 -35.85
C ARG A 14 15.67 16.06 -34.69
N HIS A 15 14.44 16.09 -34.21
CA HIS A 15 13.98 15.32 -33.07
C HIS A 15 12.52 14.88 -33.29
N GLN A 16 12.10 13.88 -32.53
CA GLN A 16 10.73 13.40 -32.51
C GLN A 16 10.09 13.71 -31.15
N TYR A 17 8.80 14.02 -31.18
CA TYR A 17 8.02 14.30 -29.98
C TYR A 17 6.60 13.79 -30.13
N VAL A 18 5.91 13.69 -29.01
CA VAL A 18 4.50 13.31 -28.93
C VAL A 18 3.74 14.55 -28.46
N GLY A 19 2.69 14.94 -29.19
CA GLY A 19 1.94 16.17 -28.98
C GLY A 19 1.91 17.07 -30.21
N GLY A 20 1.54 18.33 -30.03
CA GLY A 20 1.41 19.31 -31.11
C GLY A 20 1.06 20.71 -30.61
N LEU A 21 0.70 21.61 -31.52
CA LEU A 21 0.34 23.00 -31.19
C LEU A 21 -0.91 23.03 -30.30
N ALA A 22 -0.73 23.43 -29.05
CA ALA A 22 -1.80 23.65 -28.09
C ALA A 22 -2.35 25.06 -28.20
N ARG A 23 -3.65 25.21 -28.50
CA ARG A 23 -4.34 26.52 -28.55
C ARG A 23 -5.25 26.79 -27.34
N LYS A 24 -5.59 25.77 -26.56
CA LYS A 24 -6.49 25.83 -25.40
C LYS A 24 -6.03 24.87 -24.31
N SER A 25 -6.27 25.21 -23.05
CA SER A 25 -5.98 24.41 -21.85
C SER A 25 -7.26 23.76 -21.30
N PRO A 26 -7.22 22.55 -20.69
CA PRO A 26 -6.05 21.68 -20.49
C PRO A 26 -5.75 20.79 -21.71
N VAL A 27 -4.47 20.48 -21.91
CA VAL A 27 -4.01 19.51 -22.94
C VAL A 27 -3.70 18.20 -22.25
N ARG A 28 -4.30 17.11 -22.74
CA ARG A 28 -4.01 15.75 -22.28
C ARG A 28 -3.08 15.06 -23.28
N LEU A 29 -1.95 14.56 -22.80
CA LEU A 29 -0.98 13.82 -23.61
C LEU A 29 -0.87 12.40 -23.04
N GLN A 30 -1.03 11.40 -23.89
CA GLN A 30 -0.75 10.01 -23.51
C GLN A 30 0.75 9.73 -23.66
N ILE A 31 1.31 9.08 -22.64
CA ILE A 31 2.69 8.62 -22.68
C ILE A 31 2.70 7.24 -23.34
N PRO A 32 3.41 7.05 -24.46
CA PRO A 32 3.29 5.82 -25.25
C PRO A 32 3.97 4.60 -24.60
N SER A 33 4.92 4.82 -23.68
CA SER A 33 5.59 3.75 -22.95
C SER A 33 6.13 4.25 -21.61
N SER A 34 6.18 3.36 -20.62
CA SER A 34 6.79 3.65 -19.31
C SER A 34 8.24 4.10 -19.45
N GLY A 35 8.65 5.09 -18.65
CA GLY A 35 10.01 5.61 -18.66
C GLY A 35 10.12 7.09 -18.31
N HIS A 36 11.32 7.64 -18.45
CA HIS A 36 11.57 9.07 -18.20
C HIS A 36 11.28 9.92 -19.43
N TRP A 37 10.36 10.87 -19.29
CA TRP A 37 9.91 11.75 -20.37
C TRP A 37 10.16 13.22 -20.04
N HIS A 38 10.59 13.97 -21.03
CA HIS A 38 10.71 15.42 -20.97
C HIS A 38 9.53 16.09 -21.66
N VAL A 39 8.96 17.12 -21.04
CA VAL A 39 7.92 17.98 -21.63
C VAL A 39 8.55 19.33 -21.94
N ALA A 40 8.47 19.74 -23.19
CA ALA A 40 8.90 21.08 -23.63
C ALA A 40 7.65 21.86 -24.04
N ILE A 41 7.54 23.10 -23.55
CA ILE A 41 6.48 24.03 -23.90
C ILE A 41 7.16 25.21 -24.55
N ASP A 42 6.98 25.35 -25.86
CA ASP A 42 7.58 26.39 -26.67
C ASP A 42 6.47 27.12 -27.44
N MET A 43 6.66 28.43 -27.62
CA MET A 43 5.77 29.29 -28.39
C MET A 43 6.08 29.24 -29.88
N GLN A 44 7.17 28.57 -30.30
CA GLN A 44 7.53 28.35 -31.70
C GLN A 44 7.59 29.66 -32.52
N GLY A 45 8.02 30.75 -31.87
CA GLY A 45 8.11 32.09 -32.49
C GLY A 45 6.84 32.95 -32.39
N LEU A 46 5.76 32.47 -31.77
CA LEU A 46 4.57 33.26 -31.48
C LEU A 46 4.86 34.30 -30.37
N ARG A 47 4.39 35.53 -30.55
CA ARG A 47 4.55 36.63 -29.57
C ARG A 47 3.60 36.44 -28.40
N GLY A 48 4.12 36.44 -27.17
CA GLY A 48 3.33 36.37 -25.94
C GLY A 48 4.15 35.89 -24.75
N SER A 49 3.50 35.71 -23.60
CA SER A 49 4.05 34.98 -22.45
C SER A 49 3.03 33.92 -22.02
N THR A 50 3.51 32.76 -21.59
CA THR A 50 2.65 31.65 -21.14
C THR A 50 3.03 31.20 -19.74
N ARG A 51 2.02 30.90 -18.91
CA ARG A 51 2.21 30.15 -17.67
C ARG A 51 1.65 28.76 -17.91
N ALA A 52 2.48 27.75 -17.68
CA ALA A 52 2.08 26.37 -17.85
C ALA A 52 2.46 25.55 -16.62
N SER A 53 1.59 24.60 -16.29
CA SER A 53 1.84 23.57 -15.29
C SER A 53 1.58 22.21 -15.92
N VAL A 54 2.34 21.21 -15.48
CA VAL A 54 2.21 19.83 -15.96
C VAL A 54 1.91 18.95 -14.76
N ARG A 55 0.88 18.12 -14.88
CA ARG A 55 0.52 17.11 -13.89
C ARG A 55 0.34 15.77 -14.60
N VAL A 56 0.93 14.72 -14.05
CA VAL A 56 0.68 13.34 -14.49
C VAL A 56 -0.70 12.92 -14.00
N LEU A 57 -1.56 12.44 -14.91
CA LEU A 57 -2.87 11.92 -14.55
C LEU A 57 -2.73 10.42 -14.25
N PRO A 58 -3.34 9.91 -13.16
CA PRO A 58 -3.39 8.47 -12.90
C PRO A 58 -4.15 7.76 -14.03
N SER A 59 -3.69 6.56 -14.39
CA SER A 59 -4.39 5.69 -15.33
C SER A 59 -5.80 5.35 -14.80
N PRO A 60 -6.79 5.13 -15.69
CA PRO A 60 -8.08 4.56 -15.29
C PRO A 60 -7.84 3.26 -14.54
N LEU A 61 -8.58 3.05 -13.45
CA LEU A 61 -8.48 1.82 -12.68
C LEU A 61 -8.84 0.63 -13.58
N PRO A 62 -8.06 -0.47 -13.55
CA PRO A 62 -8.48 -1.71 -14.19
C PRO A 62 -9.78 -2.20 -13.54
N GLU A 63 -10.66 -2.81 -14.34
CA GLU A 63 -11.85 -3.46 -13.82
C GLU A 63 -11.46 -4.52 -12.77
N ILE A 64 -12.19 -4.55 -11.67
CA ILE A 64 -12.03 -5.56 -10.62
C ILE A 64 -12.27 -6.92 -11.27
N ARG A 65 -11.23 -7.74 -11.33
CA ARG A 65 -11.33 -9.15 -11.72
C ARG A 65 -11.22 -9.98 -10.44
N GLU A 66 -12.35 -10.52 -10.00
CA GLU A 66 -12.38 -11.52 -8.93
C GLU A 66 -11.78 -12.83 -9.46
N ALA A 67 -10.50 -13.04 -9.22
CA ALA A 67 -9.86 -14.34 -9.39
C ALA A 67 -9.89 -15.07 -8.03
N PRO A 68 -10.28 -16.36 -7.99
CA PRO A 68 -10.26 -17.12 -6.74
C PRO A 68 -8.81 -17.26 -6.24
N LEU A 69 -8.59 -17.13 -4.92
CA LEU A 69 -7.26 -17.09 -4.30
C LEU A 69 -6.41 -18.34 -4.62
N ASN A 70 -7.05 -19.48 -4.86
CA ASN A 70 -6.42 -20.74 -5.28
C ASN A 70 -5.76 -20.69 -6.69
N SER A 71 -6.10 -19.69 -7.50
CA SER A 71 -5.59 -19.52 -8.86
C SER A 71 -4.29 -18.72 -8.94
N VAL A 72 -3.82 -18.21 -7.79
CA VAL A 72 -2.58 -17.43 -7.69
C VAL A 72 -1.42 -18.39 -7.33
N PRO A 73 -0.46 -18.66 -8.25
CA PRO A 73 0.67 -19.54 -7.97
C PRO A 73 1.58 -18.89 -6.92
N GLY A 74 1.78 -19.56 -5.77
CA GLY A 74 2.66 -19.10 -4.68
C GLY A 74 2.07 -19.13 -3.28
N LEU A 75 0.78 -19.44 -3.12
CA LEU A 75 0.08 -19.49 -1.83
C LEU A 75 0.16 -20.86 -1.11
N VAL A 76 0.98 -21.79 -1.58
CA VAL A 76 1.18 -23.09 -0.90
C VAL A 76 2.67 -23.27 -0.59
N ARG A 77 3.02 -23.30 0.70
CA ARG A 77 4.28 -23.89 1.18
C ARG A 77 4.08 -24.66 2.48
N ASP A 78 4.60 -25.89 2.45
CA ASP A 78 4.50 -26.97 3.45
C ASP A 78 5.35 -26.80 4.73
N VAL A 79 6.16 -25.75 4.90
CA VAL A 79 7.09 -25.68 6.04
C VAL A 79 7.26 -24.24 6.57
N PRO A 80 6.82 -23.94 7.81
CA PRO A 80 7.10 -22.66 8.47
C PRO A 80 8.60 -22.52 8.81
N PRO A 81 9.15 -21.28 8.89
CA PRO A 81 10.50 -21.08 9.37
C PRO A 81 10.64 -21.57 10.83
N ALA A 82 11.75 -22.24 11.14
CA ALA A 82 12.03 -22.74 12.48
C ALA A 82 12.26 -21.57 13.45
N VAL A 83 11.28 -21.32 14.32
CA VAL A 83 11.40 -20.46 15.50
C VAL A 83 12.19 -21.21 16.58
N SER A 84 13.13 -20.54 17.25
CA SER A 84 13.87 -21.07 18.39
C SER A 84 12.93 -21.35 19.57
N ASP A 85 13.06 -22.51 20.22
CA ASP A 85 12.17 -23.09 21.26
C ASP A 85 11.86 -22.21 22.50
N ASP A 86 12.56 -21.08 22.69
CA ASP A 86 12.42 -20.22 23.88
C ASP A 86 11.66 -18.90 23.65
N ALA A 87 11.18 -18.62 22.43
CA ALA A 87 10.35 -17.44 22.16
C ALA A 87 8.89 -17.86 22.02
N GLU A 88 7.99 -17.35 22.87
CA GLU A 88 6.54 -17.54 22.73
C GLU A 88 6.12 -17.23 21.29
N ALA A 89 5.77 -18.27 20.53
CA ALA A 89 5.33 -18.15 19.16
C ALA A 89 3.84 -17.80 19.15
N TYR A 90 3.48 -16.72 18.47
CA TYR A 90 2.10 -16.31 18.27
C TYR A 90 1.62 -16.69 16.88
N ASP A 91 0.31 -16.89 16.72
CA ASP A 91 -0.27 -17.07 15.41
C ASP A 91 -0.41 -15.72 14.70
N VAL A 92 -0.84 -14.70 15.45
CA VAL A 92 -1.19 -13.38 14.93
C VAL A 92 -0.60 -12.29 15.82
N PHE A 93 0.00 -11.27 15.21
CA PHE A 93 0.19 -9.99 15.89
C PHE A 93 -0.68 -8.89 15.29
N ILE A 94 -1.04 -7.90 16.11
CA ILE A 94 -1.83 -6.74 15.68
C ILE A 94 -1.05 -5.44 15.92
N SER A 95 -0.55 -4.85 14.84
CA SER A 95 0.04 -3.52 14.87
C SER A 95 -1.04 -2.45 14.72
N HIS A 96 -1.07 -1.51 15.65
CA HIS A 96 -2.14 -0.51 15.75
C HIS A 96 -1.64 0.79 16.38
N ALA A 97 -2.34 1.89 16.14
CA ALA A 97 -2.15 3.11 16.93
C ALA A 97 -2.71 2.91 18.33
N SER A 98 -2.04 3.42 19.36
CA SER A 98 -2.51 3.36 20.77
C SER A 98 -3.97 3.78 20.96
N GLU A 99 -4.41 4.73 20.16
CA GLU A 99 -5.74 5.32 20.15
C GLU A 99 -6.81 4.33 19.67
N ASP A 100 -6.43 3.33 18.86
CA ASP A 100 -7.34 2.32 18.30
C ASP A 100 -7.49 1.08 19.20
N LYS A 101 -6.78 1.05 20.34
CA LYS A 101 -6.72 -0.11 21.23
C LYS A 101 -8.11 -0.52 21.71
N ASP A 102 -8.87 0.45 22.20
CA ASP A 102 -10.20 0.24 22.75
C ASP A 102 -11.30 0.20 21.68
N SER A 103 -11.08 0.84 20.52
CA SER A 103 -12.12 0.95 19.47
C SER A 103 -12.27 -0.32 18.64
N ILE A 104 -11.17 -1.02 18.36
CA ILE A 104 -11.18 -2.19 17.46
C ILE A 104 -10.21 -3.30 17.88
N VAL A 105 -9.05 -2.97 18.43
CA VAL A 105 -7.97 -3.96 18.59
C VAL A 105 -8.30 -4.96 19.67
N ARG A 106 -8.82 -4.52 20.83
CA ARG A 106 -9.21 -5.42 21.91
C ARG A 106 -10.28 -6.41 21.46
N SER A 107 -11.36 -5.92 20.83
CA SER A 107 -12.45 -6.79 20.38
C SER A 107 -11.99 -7.77 19.29
N LEU A 108 -11.13 -7.34 18.38
CA LEU A 108 -10.54 -8.22 17.36
C LEU A 108 -9.61 -9.28 17.98
N ALA A 109 -8.78 -8.88 18.94
CA ALA A 109 -7.90 -9.81 19.64
C ALA A 109 -8.71 -10.86 20.41
N GLU A 110 -9.74 -10.44 21.15
CA GLU A 110 -10.64 -11.33 21.89
C GLU A 110 -11.38 -12.30 20.95
N ALA A 111 -11.85 -11.83 19.80
CA ALA A 111 -12.50 -12.68 18.80
C ALA A 111 -11.55 -13.74 18.22
N LEU A 112 -10.31 -13.36 17.91
CA LEU A 112 -9.27 -14.28 17.43
C LEU A 112 -8.85 -15.29 18.51
N GLN A 113 -8.68 -14.83 19.76
CA GLN A 113 -8.36 -15.69 20.91
C GLN A 113 -9.49 -16.68 21.24
N GLY A 114 -10.75 -16.24 21.15
CA GLY A 114 -11.93 -17.10 21.30
C GLY A 114 -11.99 -18.24 20.27
N ARG A 115 -11.23 -18.11 19.17
CA ARG A 115 -11.06 -19.12 18.13
C ARG A 115 -9.82 -19.98 18.32
N GLY A 116 -9.10 -19.81 19.42
CA GLY A 116 -7.93 -20.59 19.79
C GLY A 116 -6.62 -20.14 19.13
N LEU A 117 -6.57 -18.91 18.60
CA LEU A 117 -5.33 -18.33 18.07
C LEU A 117 -4.53 -17.63 19.18
N ALA A 118 -3.22 -17.82 19.18
CA ALA A 118 -2.32 -17.05 20.03
C ALA A 118 -2.14 -15.64 19.42
N VAL A 119 -2.68 -14.62 20.10
CA VAL A 119 -2.69 -13.23 19.61
C VAL A 119 -1.90 -12.33 20.54
N TRP A 120 -1.06 -11.47 19.95
CA TRP A 120 -0.31 -10.45 20.68
C TRP A 120 -0.49 -9.06 20.04
N TYR A 121 -0.81 -8.04 20.84
CA TYR A 121 -1.09 -6.69 20.31
C TYR A 121 -0.45 -5.55 21.11
N ASP A 122 -0.32 -5.67 22.43
CA ASP A 122 0.14 -4.55 23.28
C ASP A 122 1.57 -4.06 23.00
N GLU A 123 2.54 -4.95 22.76
CA GLU A 123 3.92 -4.55 22.41
C GLU A 123 4.00 -3.91 21.01
N PHE A 124 3.01 -4.15 20.15
CA PHE A 124 2.92 -3.62 18.78
C PHE A 124 2.08 -2.34 18.69
N THR A 125 1.82 -1.71 19.83
CA THR A 125 1.30 -0.35 19.91
C THR A 125 2.29 0.64 19.30
N LEU A 126 1.84 1.43 18.33
CA LEU A 126 2.64 2.44 17.62
C LEU A 126 2.52 3.82 18.26
N ARG A 127 3.66 4.47 18.49
CA ARG A 127 3.79 5.85 18.98
C ARG A 127 4.46 6.74 17.93
N ILE A 128 4.29 8.05 18.09
CA ILE A 128 4.94 9.03 17.21
C ILE A 128 6.47 8.87 17.33
N GLY A 129 7.14 8.74 16.18
CA GLY A 129 8.60 8.54 16.11
C GLY A 129 9.05 7.08 16.18
N ASP A 130 8.14 6.13 16.38
CA ASP A 130 8.46 4.72 16.21
C ASP A 130 8.82 4.43 14.75
N SER A 131 9.55 3.33 14.49
CA SER A 131 9.68 2.81 13.14
C SER A 131 8.72 1.67 12.91
N LEU A 132 7.74 1.90 12.04
CA LEU A 132 6.72 0.92 11.65
C LEU A 132 7.37 -0.35 11.11
N ARG A 133 8.38 -0.18 10.26
CA ARG A 133 9.11 -1.31 9.66
C ARG A 133 9.74 -2.20 10.72
N ARG A 134 10.42 -1.62 11.71
CA ARG A 134 11.08 -2.39 12.79
C ARG A 134 10.07 -3.13 13.65
N LYS A 135 8.93 -2.50 13.96
CA LYS A 135 7.84 -3.13 14.72
C LYS A 135 7.23 -4.30 13.96
N ILE A 136 7.00 -4.14 12.66
CA ILE A 136 6.53 -5.21 11.78
C ILE A 136 7.55 -6.36 11.72
N ASP A 137 8.83 -6.04 11.52
CA ASP A 137 9.90 -7.06 11.47
C ASP A 137 9.95 -7.87 12.79
N ALA A 138 9.81 -7.21 13.93
CA ALA A 138 9.76 -7.88 15.24
C ALA A 138 8.51 -8.77 15.41
N GLY A 139 7.35 -8.31 14.94
CA GLY A 139 6.10 -9.09 15.00
C GLY A 139 6.15 -10.32 14.12
N LEU A 140 6.62 -10.14 12.88
CA LEU A 140 6.75 -11.23 11.91
C LEU A 140 7.82 -12.27 12.30
N ALA A 141 8.82 -11.90 13.10
CA ALA A 141 9.78 -12.85 13.64
C ALA A 141 9.16 -13.80 14.68
N ARG A 142 8.04 -13.41 15.30
CA ARG A 142 7.35 -14.16 16.37
C ARG A 142 5.96 -14.62 15.96
N SER A 143 5.53 -14.37 14.72
CA SER A 143 4.18 -14.68 14.28
C SER A 143 4.07 -15.03 12.81
N ARG A 144 3.04 -15.82 12.48
CA ARG A 144 2.75 -16.26 11.10
C ARG A 144 2.02 -15.19 10.30
N VAL A 145 1.10 -14.48 10.94
CA VAL A 145 0.27 -13.43 10.33
C VAL A 145 0.43 -12.12 11.10
N GLY A 146 0.56 -11.02 10.37
CA GLY A 146 0.55 -9.67 10.93
C GLY A 146 -0.67 -8.89 10.44
N LEU A 147 -1.46 -8.37 11.38
CA LEU A 147 -2.55 -7.44 11.09
C LEU A 147 -2.05 -6.01 11.31
N VAL A 148 -2.34 -5.11 10.38
CA VAL A 148 -2.01 -3.69 10.52
C VAL A 148 -3.31 -2.87 10.46
N VAL A 149 -3.69 -2.27 11.58
CA VAL A 149 -4.88 -1.41 11.66
C VAL A 149 -4.55 -0.04 11.08
N ILE A 150 -5.15 0.26 9.94
CA ILE A 150 -5.09 1.55 9.25
C ILE A 150 -6.33 2.35 9.64
N SER A 151 -6.11 3.37 10.46
CA SER A 151 -7.13 4.29 10.96
C SER A 151 -6.69 5.74 10.76
N PRO A 152 -7.58 6.73 11.01
CA PRO A 152 -7.17 8.13 11.12
C PRO A 152 -6.02 8.36 12.12
N SER A 153 -6.02 7.62 13.24
CA SER A 153 -4.97 7.66 14.26
C SER A 153 -3.65 7.07 13.76
N PHE A 154 -3.71 6.05 12.91
CA PHE A 154 -2.52 5.45 12.31
C PHE A 154 -1.87 6.42 11.31
N ILE A 155 -2.64 7.00 10.39
CA ILE A 155 -2.09 7.88 9.34
C ILE A 155 -1.53 9.20 9.91
N SER A 156 -2.05 9.66 11.05
CA SER A 156 -1.62 10.92 11.68
C SER A 156 -0.23 10.82 12.35
N LYS A 157 0.30 9.60 12.56
CA LYS A 157 1.63 9.39 13.15
C LYS A 157 2.81 9.77 12.24
N GLY A 158 2.55 10.20 11.00
CA GLY A 158 3.54 10.82 10.13
C GLY A 158 4.53 9.84 9.50
N TRP A 159 4.07 8.63 9.19
CA TRP A 159 4.90 7.59 8.56
C TRP A 159 5.52 8.06 7.24
N THR A 160 6.75 7.63 6.99
CA THR A 160 7.39 7.90 5.70
C THR A 160 6.84 6.97 4.62
N ASN A 161 6.78 7.44 3.36
CA ASN A 161 6.38 6.59 2.22
C ASN A 161 7.22 5.31 2.14
N TYR A 162 8.50 5.37 2.52
CA TYR A 162 9.40 4.21 2.54
C TYR A 162 8.96 3.13 3.55
N GLU A 163 8.44 3.52 4.71
CA GLU A 163 7.93 2.57 5.70
C GLU A 163 6.60 1.94 5.26
N LEU A 164 5.76 2.71 4.57
CA LEU A 164 4.48 2.26 4.04
C LEU A 164 4.65 1.29 2.87
N ASP A 165 5.56 1.59 1.95
CA ASP A 165 5.93 0.66 0.87
C ASP A 165 6.53 -0.65 1.41
N GLY A 166 7.13 -0.60 2.61
CA GLY A 166 7.61 -1.76 3.34
C GLY A 166 6.51 -2.72 3.80
N ILE A 167 5.29 -2.23 4.06
CA ILE A 167 4.11 -3.08 4.30
C ILE A 167 3.71 -3.76 2.98
N VAL A 168 3.56 -2.95 1.94
CA VAL A 168 3.03 -3.36 0.63
C VAL A 168 3.90 -4.43 0.00
N THR A 169 5.23 -4.25 0.01
CA THR A 169 6.17 -5.17 -0.64
C THR A 169 6.19 -6.55 0.03
N ARG A 170 6.06 -6.60 1.36
CA ARG A 170 6.14 -7.86 2.12
C ARG A 170 4.93 -8.76 1.94
N SER A 171 3.74 -8.19 1.76
CA SER A 171 2.57 -8.99 1.39
C SER A 171 2.70 -9.68 0.03
N VAL A 172 3.70 -9.33 -0.80
CA VAL A 172 3.95 -9.95 -2.14
C VAL A 172 4.94 -11.10 -2.07
N SER A 173 5.89 -11.11 -1.12
CA SER A 173 6.99 -12.07 -1.13
C SER A 173 6.61 -13.49 -0.67
N GLY A 174 5.37 -13.71 -0.23
CA GLY A 174 4.81 -15.03 0.07
C GLY A 174 5.33 -15.69 1.36
N GLU A 175 6.33 -15.13 2.02
CA GLU A 175 6.91 -15.71 3.25
C GLU A 175 6.12 -15.35 4.52
N GLN A 176 5.42 -14.20 4.53
CA GLN A 176 4.79 -13.63 5.72
C GLN A 176 3.55 -12.80 5.32
N ILE A 177 2.39 -13.11 5.90
CA ILE A 177 1.11 -12.49 5.53
C ILE A 177 0.92 -11.23 6.37
N LEU A 178 1.10 -10.06 5.75
CA LEU A 178 0.66 -8.77 6.30
C LEU A 178 -0.69 -8.40 5.70
N LEU A 179 -1.72 -8.34 6.55
CA LEU A 179 -3.09 -7.97 6.17
C LEU A 179 -3.45 -6.59 6.74
N PRO A 180 -3.68 -5.59 5.87
CA PRO A 180 -4.19 -4.30 6.30
C PRO A 180 -5.69 -4.38 6.68
N ILE A 181 -6.05 -3.76 7.80
CA ILE A 181 -7.43 -3.60 8.27
C ILE A 181 -7.77 -2.12 8.29
N TRP A 182 -8.69 -1.69 7.43
CA TRP A 182 -9.20 -0.33 7.40
C TRP A 182 -10.26 -0.16 8.48
N HIS A 183 -10.01 0.76 9.40
CA HIS A 183 -10.89 1.10 10.51
C HIS A 183 -11.24 2.57 10.46
N GLU A 184 -12.54 2.88 10.31
CA GLU A 184 -13.08 4.25 10.29
C GLU A 184 -12.34 5.21 9.33
N ILE A 185 -11.81 4.67 8.22
CA ILE A 185 -11.07 5.42 7.22
C ILE A 185 -11.66 5.20 5.83
N THR A 186 -11.70 6.28 5.04
CA THR A 186 -12.18 6.21 3.65
C THR A 186 -11.07 5.81 2.69
N LYS A 187 -11.44 5.19 1.56
CA LYS A 187 -10.48 4.88 0.49
C LYS A 187 -9.70 6.11 0.01
N GLN A 188 -10.35 7.28 -0.06
CA GLN A 188 -9.67 8.52 -0.45
C GLN A 188 -8.57 8.91 0.53
N GLN A 189 -8.83 8.81 1.85
CA GLN A 189 -7.81 9.08 2.86
C GLN A 189 -6.64 8.10 2.77
N VAL A 190 -6.91 6.80 2.51
CA VAL A 190 -5.85 5.81 2.31
C VAL A 190 -5.06 6.11 1.02
N MET A 191 -5.73 6.52 -0.06
CA MET A 191 -5.08 6.92 -1.32
C MET A 191 -4.20 8.15 -1.17
N ASP A 192 -4.70 9.18 -0.49
CA ASP A 192 -3.97 10.43 -0.25
C ASP A 192 -2.75 10.19 0.64
N PHE A 193 -2.87 9.23 1.57
CA PHE A 193 -1.79 8.82 2.45
C PHE A 193 -0.77 7.90 1.74
N SER A 194 -1.23 6.83 1.08
CA SER A 194 -0.40 5.86 0.38
C SER A 194 -1.18 5.14 -0.73
N PRO A 195 -1.03 5.55 -2.00
CA PRO A 195 -1.69 4.90 -3.13
C PRO A 195 -1.36 3.39 -3.21
N SER A 196 -0.12 3.02 -2.90
CA SER A 196 0.36 1.63 -2.90
C SER A 196 -0.39 0.74 -1.88
N LEU A 197 -0.91 1.32 -0.81
CA LEU A 197 -1.65 0.63 0.25
C LEU A 197 -3.14 0.53 -0.08
N ALA A 198 -3.67 1.52 -0.81
CA ALA A 198 -5.07 1.58 -1.21
C ALA A 198 -5.44 0.56 -2.31
N ASP A 199 -4.46 0.17 -3.14
CA ASP A 199 -4.63 -0.83 -4.20
C ASP A 199 -4.41 -2.27 -3.71
N LYS A 200 -4.13 -2.46 -2.42
CA LYS A 200 -3.90 -3.79 -1.80
C LYS A 200 -5.20 -4.38 -1.26
N VAL A 201 -5.24 -5.71 -1.20
CA VAL A 201 -6.30 -6.46 -0.50
C VAL A 201 -6.26 -6.07 0.97
N ALA A 202 -7.33 -5.46 1.45
CA ALA A 202 -7.54 -5.07 2.83
C ALA A 202 -8.91 -5.58 3.30
N ARG A 203 -9.09 -5.69 4.61
CA ARG A 203 -10.41 -5.86 5.23
C ARG A 203 -10.88 -4.53 5.80
N SER A 204 -12.17 -4.27 5.72
CA SER A 204 -12.74 -3.01 6.20
C SER A 204 -13.79 -3.30 7.26
N THR A 205 -13.64 -2.65 8.42
CA THR A 205 -14.64 -2.72 9.50
C THR A 205 -15.94 -1.99 9.14
N ALA A 206 -15.98 -1.27 8.01
CA ALA A 206 -17.21 -0.69 7.47
C ALA A 206 -18.05 -1.70 6.68
N MET A 207 -17.44 -2.80 6.22
CA MET A 207 -18.11 -3.82 5.40
C MET A 207 -18.24 -5.17 6.11
N HIS A 208 -17.35 -5.45 7.06
CA HIS A 208 -17.33 -6.70 7.81
C HIS A 208 -17.31 -6.41 9.31
N THR A 209 -17.98 -7.28 10.05
CA THR A 209 -17.90 -7.30 11.51
C THR A 209 -16.55 -7.83 11.98
N VAL A 210 -16.22 -7.56 13.24
CA VAL A 210 -15.00 -8.09 13.87
C VAL A 210 -14.96 -9.62 13.83
N ASP A 211 -16.10 -10.27 14.04
CA ASP A 211 -16.17 -11.73 14.04
C ASP A 211 -15.98 -12.33 12.64
N GLU A 212 -16.52 -11.70 11.60
CA GLU A 212 -16.28 -12.10 10.20
C GLU A 212 -14.79 -11.97 9.83
N ILE A 213 -14.16 -10.85 10.19
CA ILE A 213 -12.73 -10.65 9.99
C ILE A 213 -11.92 -11.72 10.74
N ALA A 214 -12.27 -12.03 11.99
CA ALA A 214 -11.60 -13.06 12.78
C ALA A 214 -11.79 -14.47 12.20
N GLN A 215 -12.99 -14.80 11.70
CA GLN A 215 -13.29 -16.07 11.05
C GLN A 215 -12.46 -16.26 9.78
N GLU A 216 -12.30 -15.22 8.97
CA GLU A 216 -11.47 -15.27 7.76
C GLU A 216 -10.00 -15.48 8.09
N ILE A 217 -9.46 -14.74 9.07
CA ILE A 217 -8.06 -14.88 9.50
C ILE A 217 -7.82 -16.29 10.07
N PHE A 218 -8.78 -16.83 10.82
CA PHE A 218 -8.70 -18.20 11.31
C PHE A 218 -8.64 -19.23 10.17
N GLY A 219 -9.42 -19.02 9.11
CA GLY A 219 -9.38 -19.86 7.89
C GLY A 219 -7.99 -19.84 7.23
N LEU A 220 -7.38 -18.66 7.10
CA LEU A 220 -6.05 -18.49 6.48
C LEU A 220 -4.92 -19.24 7.20
N LEU A 221 -5.07 -19.55 8.50
CA LEU A 221 -4.03 -20.20 9.29
C LEU A 221 -4.15 -21.74 9.35
N ARG A 222 -5.27 -22.28 8.85
CA ARG A 222 -5.68 -23.70 8.94
C ARG A 222 -5.67 -24.45 7.60
N GLU A 223 -5.56 -23.75 6.48
CA GLU A 223 -5.20 -24.31 5.16
C GLU A 223 -3.67 -24.41 5.00
#